data_AF-A0A6N8HBZ9-F1
#
_entry.id   AF-A0A6N8HBZ9-F1
#
_cell.length_a   1.000
_cell.length_b   1.000
_cell.length_c   1.000
_cell.angle_alpha   90.00
_cell.angle_beta   90.00
_cell.angle_gamma   90.00
#
_symmetry.space_group_name_H-M   'P 1'
#
loop_
_entity.id
_entity.type
_entity.pdbx_description
1 polymer ?
#
loop_
_entity_poly.entity_id
_entity_poly.type
_entity_poly.pdbx_seq_one_letter_code
_entity_poly.pdbx_strand_id
1 'polypeptide(L)'
;MQEKNLDTLFQEAYEKASNMTQALPQDVMLKIYAYYKQATLGDANKSYYQSYDLRSAFKMNAWMQIRHLSADEAKQHYIDLINSLIK
;
A
#
# COMPACT_ATOMS: atom_id res chain seq x y z
N MET A 1 -14.71 -17.67 17.37
CA MET A 1 -14.47 -16.80 16.20
C MET A 1 -13.06 -17.12 15.73
N GLN A 2 -12.87 -17.56 14.48
CA GLN A 2 -11.51 -17.76 13.96
C GLN A 2 -10.88 -16.39 13.78
N GLU A 3 -9.79 -16.12 14.49
CA GLU A 3 -8.94 -14.97 14.20
C GLU A 3 -8.40 -15.13 12.79
N LYS A 4 -8.76 -14.22 11.89
CA LYS A 4 -8.18 -14.19 10.54
C LYS A 4 -6.73 -13.76 10.65
N ASN A 5 -5.83 -14.45 9.95
CA ASN A 5 -4.43 -14.06 9.92
C ASN A 5 -4.23 -12.78 9.07
N LEU A 6 -3.11 -12.10 9.29
CA LEU A 6 -2.79 -10.81 8.68
C LEU A 6 -2.83 -10.83 7.15
N ASP A 7 -2.36 -11.92 6.53
CA ASP A 7 -2.39 -12.09 5.07
C ASP A 7 -3.81 -12.15 4.51
N THR A 8 -4.72 -12.86 5.20
CA THR A 8 -6.13 -12.93 4.80
C THR A 8 -6.79 -11.55 4.89
N LEU A 9 -6.52 -10.82 5.98
CA LEU A 9 -7.05 -9.47 6.17
C LEU A 9 -6.50 -8.49 5.12
N PHE A 10 -5.22 -8.62 4.76
CA PHE A 10 -4.58 -7.82 3.73
C PHE A 10 -5.19 -8.09 2.35
N GLN A 11 -5.43 -9.37 2.01
CA GLN A 11 -6.08 -9.75 0.76
C GLN A 11 -7.52 -9.20 0.68
N GLU A 12 -8.30 -9.30 1.77
CA GLU A 12 -9.65 -8.72 1.82
C GLU A 12 -9.62 -7.19 1.67
N ALA A 13 -8.66 -6.50 2.30
CA ALA A 13 -8.48 -5.07 2.12
C ALA A 13 -8.08 -4.73 0.67
N TYR A 14 -7.23 -5.53 0.03
CA TYR A 14 -6.84 -5.35 -1.36
C TYR A 14 -8.04 -5.49 -2.32
N GLU A 15 -8.89 -6.50 -2.09
CA GLU A 15 -10.11 -6.69 -2.88
C GLU A 15 -11.07 -5.53 -2.71
N LYS A 16 -11.27 -5.06 -1.48
CA LYS A 16 -12.08 -3.86 -1.22
C LYS A 16 -11.54 -2.64 -1.97
N ALA A 17 -10.24 -2.36 -1.82
CA ALA A 17 -9.58 -1.24 -2.49
C ALA A 17 -9.70 -1.32 -4.02
N SER A 18 -9.56 -2.51 -4.59
CA SER A 18 -9.67 -2.75 -6.03
C SER A 18 -11.07 -2.51 -6.58
N ASN A 19 -12.10 -2.68 -5.74
CA ASN A 19 -13.50 -2.44 -6.09
C ASN A 19 -13.98 -1.02 -5.73
N MET A 20 -13.14 -0.16 -5.14
CA MET A 20 -13.51 1.22 -4.85
C MET A 20 -13.60 2.04 -6.14
N THR A 21 -14.76 2.63 -6.38
CA THR A 21 -15.01 3.52 -7.53
C THR A 21 -14.89 5.00 -7.17
N GLN A 22 -14.76 5.32 -5.88
CA GLN A 22 -14.62 6.70 -5.41
C GLN A 22 -13.27 7.28 -5.82
N ALA A 23 -13.28 8.52 -6.30
CA ALA A 23 -12.05 9.28 -6.52
C ALA A 23 -11.39 9.60 -5.17
N LEU A 24 -10.19 9.05 -4.95
CA LEU A 24 -9.41 9.30 -3.75
C LEU A 24 -8.44 10.46 -3.97
N PRO A 25 -8.13 11.24 -2.92
CA PRO A 25 -7.03 12.20 -2.94
C PRO A 25 -5.71 11.56 -3.37
N GLN A 26 -4.86 12.32 -4.07
CA GLN A 26 -3.62 11.81 -4.65
C GLN A 26 -2.63 11.29 -3.60
N ASP A 27 -2.58 11.89 -2.42
CA ASP A 27 -1.74 11.47 -1.29
C ASP A 27 -2.23 10.14 -0.70
N VAL A 28 -3.54 9.91 -0.63
CA VAL A 28 -4.13 8.63 -0.21
C VAL A 28 -3.75 7.54 -1.20
N MET A 29 -3.89 7.79 -2.50
CA MET A 29 -3.48 6.82 -3.54
C MET A 29 -1.98 6.47 -3.45
N LEU A 30 -1.12 7.44 -3.13
CA LEU A 30 0.31 7.20 -2.95
C LEU A 30 0.60 6.36 -1.70
N LYS A 31 -0.12 6.58 -0.60
CA LYS A 31 -0.02 5.75 0.62
C LYS A 31 -0.46 4.31 0.37
N ILE A 32 -1.60 4.10 -0.30
CA ILE A 32 -2.09 2.77 -0.70
C ILE A 32 -1.02 2.05 -1.53
N TYR A 33 -0.46 2.73 -2.52
CA TYR A 33 0.63 2.18 -3.33
C TYR A 33 1.86 1.81 -2.48
N ALA A 34 2.34 2.74 -1.65
CA ALA A 34 3.54 2.53 -0.85
C ALA A 34 3.39 1.32 0.07
N TYR A 35 2.32 1.27 0.89
CA TYR A 35 2.08 0.16 1.81
C TYR A 35 1.93 -1.17 1.07
N TYR A 36 1.22 -1.21 -0.06
CA TYR A 36 1.11 -2.42 -0.87
C TYR A 36 2.48 -2.91 -1.37
N LYS A 37 3.33 -2.01 -1.87
CA LYS A 37 4.66 -2.37 -2.38
C LYS A 37 5.58 -2.85 -1.27
N GLN A 38 5.57 -2.20 -0.11
CA GLN A 38 6.35 -2.65 1.05
C GLN A 38 5.84 -4.00 1.59
N ALA A 39 4.52 -4.21 1.63
CA ALA A 39 3.91 -5.47 2.06
C ALA A 39 4.24 -6.66 1.14
N THR A 40 4.41 -6.42 -0.17
CA THR A 40 4.57 -7.48 -1.18
C THR A 40 6.01 -7.69 -1.64
N LEU A 41 6.81 -6.63 -1.70
CA LEU A 41 8.19 -6.67 -2.19
C LEU A 41 9.22 -6.30 -1.13
N GLY A 42 8.80 -5.87 0.05
CA GLY A 42 9.70 -5.34 1.06
C GLY A 42 10.32 -4.02 0.62
N ASP A 43 11.58 -3.81 0.98
CA ASP A 43 12.26 -2.53 0.83
C ASP A 43 12.36 -2.04 -0.62
N ALA A 44 12.05 -0.77 -0.80
CA ALA A 44 12.21 -0.08 -2.07
C ALA A 44 13.69 -0.10 -2.54
N ASN A 45 13.95 -0.82 -3.63
CA ASN A 45 15.25 -0.81 -4.33
C ASN A 45 15.19 0.05 -5.60
N LYS A 46 16.28 0.76 -5.90
CA LYS A 46 16.43 1.58 -7.10
C LYS A 46 16.26 0.77 -8.40
N SER A 47 16.55 -0.53 -8.38
CA SER A 47 16.36 -1.42 -9.53
C SER A 47 14.90 -1.60 -9.95
N TYR A 48 13.94 -1.38 -9.05
CA TYR A 48 12.51 -1.48 -9.36
C TYR A 48 11.95 -0.26 -10.11
N TYR A 49 12.79 0.75 -10.37
CA TYR A 49 12.39 2.01 -10.92
C TYR A 49 13.01 2.26 -12.29
N GLN A 50 12.25 2.02 -13.36
CA GLN A 50 12.71 2.11 -14.75
C GLN A 50 12.15 3.33 -15.53
N SER A 51 11.30 4.15 -14.91
CA SER A 51 10.63 5.26 -15.60
C SER A 51 11.10 6.64 -15.12
N TYR A 52 11.36 7.57 -16.04
CA TYR A 52 11.73 8.96 -15.73
C TYR A 52 10.52 9.91 -15.58
N ASP A 53 9.29 9.39 -15.53
CA ASP A 53 8.10 10.23 -15.38
C ASP A 53 7.85 10.70 -13.93
N LEU A 54 7.21 11.86 -13.79
CA LEU A 54 6.98 12.50 -12.49
C LEU A 54 6.04 11.70 -11.57
N ARG A 55 5.05 11.01 -12.14
CA ARG A 55 4.07 10.21 -11.36
C ARG A 55 4.76 9.03 -10.70
N SER A 56 5.59 8.35 -11.47
CA SER A 56 6.43 7.26 -10.99
C SER A 56 7.38 7.80 -9.90
N ALA A 57 7.91 9.02 -10.03
CA ALA A 57 8.87 9.56 -9.06
C ALA A 57 8.20 9.78 -7.69
N PHE A 58 6.95 10.26 -7.70
CA PHE A 58 6.14 10.36 -6.48
C PHE A 58 5.85 9.01 -5.84
N LYS A 59 5.51 7.99 -6.65
CA LYS A 59 5.31 6.61 -6.17
C LYS A 59 6.56 6.05 -5.51
N MET A 60 7.72 6.20 -6.15
CA MET A 60 9.00 5.77 -5.60
C MET A 60 9.34 6.53 -4.33
N ASN A 61 9.12 7.85 -4.30
CA ASN A 61 9.35 8.66 -3.11
C ASN A 61 8.48 8.18 -1.93
N ALA A 62 7.18 7.96 -2.15
CA ALA A 62 6.26 7.47 -1.13
C ALA A 62 6.68 6.09 -0.59
N TRP A 63 7.06 5.15 -1.46
CA TRP A 63 7.56 3.84 -1.03
C TRP A 63 8.88 3.94 -0.26
N MET A 64 9.80 4.79 -0.73
CA MET A 64 11.09 5.03 -0.08
C MET A 64 10.98 5.66 1.32
N GLN A 65 9.93 6.45 1.59
CA GLN A 65 9.68 7.04 2.91
C GLN A 65 9.30 5.99 3.97
N ILE A 66 8.68 4.90 3.56
CA ILE A 66 8.17 3.87 4.47
C ILE A 66 9.05 2.60 4.53
N ARG A 67 10.25 2.64 3.95
CA ARG A 67 11.17 1.48 3.89
C ARG A 67 11.56 0.89 5.25
N HIS A 68 11.35 1.63 6.32
CA HIS A 68 11.68 1.20 7.68
C HIS A 68 10.62 0.24 8.24
N LEU A 69 9.46 0.15 7.60
CA LEU A 69 8.39 -0.76 7.98
C LEU A 69 8.70 -2.16 7.48
N SER A 70 8.48 -3.16 8.32
CA SER A 70 8.40 -4.55 7.90
C SER A 70 7.21 -4.78 6.96
N ALA A 71 7.23 -5.92 6.26
CA ALA A 71 6.12 -6.31 5.40
C ALA A 71 4.80 -6.42 6.19
N ASP A 72 4.84 -6.94 7.42
CA ASP A 72 3.65 -7.11 8.25
C ASP A 72 3.12 -5.78 8.80
N GLU A 73 4.00 -4.85 9.20
CA GLU A 73 3.57 -3.48 9.55
C GLU A 73 2.95 -2.77 8.34
N ALA A 74 3.53 -2.94 7.15
CA ALA A 74 2.96 -2.38 5.93
C ALA A 74 1.58 -2.98 5.59
N LYS A 75 1.37 -4.28 5.80
CA LYS A 75 0.05 -4.92 5.67
C LYS A 75 -0.95 -4.32 6.65
N GLN A 76 -0.56 -4.17 7.92
CA GLN A 76 -1.42 -3.59 8.95
C GLN A 76 -1.83 -2.16 8.59
N HIS A 77 -0.89 -1.31 8.22
CA HIS A 77 -1.17 0.06 7.78
C HIS A 77 -2.04 0.11 6.51
N TYR A 78 -1.86 -0.82 5.58
CA TYR A 78 -2.71 -0.94 4.40
C TYR A 78 -4.16 -1.26 4.81
N ILE A 79 -4.35 -2.27 5.67
CA ILE A 79 -5.67 -2.68 6.17
C ILE A 79 -6.36 -1.51 6.88
N ASP A 80 -5.66 -0.83 7.77
CA ASP A 80 -6.20 0.30 8.55
C ASP A 80 -6.62 1.45 7.63
N LEU A 81 -5.78 1.78 6.64
CA LEU A 81 -6.08 2.81 5.66
C LEU A 81 -7.33 2.46 4.85
N ILE A 82 -7.42 1.24 4.29
CA ILE A 82 -8.59 0.84 3.50
C ILE A 82 -9.86 0.83 4.35
N ASN A 83 -9.81 0.30 5.57
CA ASN A 83 -10.95 0.31 6.48
C ASN A 83 -11.40 1.74 6.84
N SER A 84 -10.47 2.70 6.92
CA SER A 84 -10.83 4.10 7.17
C SER A 84 -11.57 4.77 6.01
N LEU A 85 -11.38 4.29 4.78
CA LEU A 85 -11.98 4.85 3.57
C LEU A 85 -13.38 4.29 3.25
N ILE A 86 -13.74 3.14 3.83
CA ILE A 86 -15.00 2.42 3.56
C ILE A 86 -16.01 2.62 4.70
N LYS A 87 -15.79 3.60 5.59
CA LYS A 87 -16.75 3.94 6.63
C LYS A 87 -18.08 4.43 6.07
#